data_AF-A0AAW9B0K1-F1
#
_entry.id   AF-A0AAW9B0K1-F1
#
_cell.length_a   1.000
_cell.length_b   1.000
_cell.length_c   1.000
_cell.angle_alpha   90.00
_cell.angle_beta   90.00
_cell.angle_gamma   90.00
#
_symmetry.space_group_name_H-M   'P 1'
#
loop_
_entity.id
_entity.type
_entity.pdbx_description
1 polymer ?
#
loop_
_entity_poly.entity_id
_entity_poly.type
_entity_poly.pdbx_seq_one_letter_code
_entity_poly.pdbx_strand_id
1 'polypeptide(L)'
;MGLKIRGSVGINGTNSKNDVKAVQQFLNDNQKRIGFTRLLVVDGSLGRSPHLSKTVEAIKVCQRKLLYMVKPDGRIDVNGRTHRKLNGLPSYSSVKNDPHDAQKLVTKVPWMKTALGEIGQKEVSGTKASPRILEYFTASKFWGTDDSGGQNAWCGSFAAWVFKQHGITPVKEAYRAKEWKGFGKNISEPIHGALGIKSRKGGGHVAFVVGKSPDGRHLYMLGGNQSNQVNIAKYSIDVWDKFVVPSNYDETKGTLPVYTKGSVLAGTES
;
A
#
# COMPACT_ATOMS: atom_id res chain seq x y z
N MET A 1 -18.74 -7.87 -13.83
CA MET A 1 -19.76 -7.46 -14.83
C MET A 1 -19.96 -5.95 -14.69
N GLY A 2 -20.02 -5.18 -15.78
CA GLY A 2 -20.24 -3.73 -15.73
C GLY A 2 -21.68 -3.35 -15.39
N LEU A 3 -21.88 -2.15 -14.86
CA LEU A 3 -23.18 -1.49 -14.74
C LEU A 3 -23.80 -1.34 -16.13
N LYS A 4 -24.98 -1.91 -16.34
CA LYS A 4 -25.77 -1.75 -17.56
C LYS A 4 -27.05 -1.00 -17.21
N ILE A 5 -27.25 0.17 -17.81
CA ILE A 5 -28.47 0.97 -17.68
C ILE A 5 -28.97 1.37 -19.08
N ARG A 6 -30.29 1.46 -19.25
CA ARG A 6 -30.96 1.86 -20.51
C ARG A 6 -31.42 3.32 -20.51
N GLY A 7 -31.71 3.87 -19.34
CA GLY A 7 -32.01 5.28 -19.11
C GLY A 7 -31.09 5.90 -18.07
N SER A 8 -31.13 7.22 -17.96
CA SER A 8 -30.33 7.95 -16.96
C SER A 8 -30.87 7.71 -15.54
N VAL A 9 -29.98 7.59 -14.56
CA VAL A 9 -30.33 7.37 -13.15
C VAL A 9 -29.76 8.48 -12.28
N GLY A 10 -30.60 9.12 -11.47
CA GLY A 10 -30.23 10.17 -10.53
C GLY A 10 -31.07 11.43 -10.69
N ILE A 11 -30.51 12.58 -10.30
CA ILE A 11 -31.22 13.87 -10.37
C ILE A 11 -31.64 14.16 -11.83
N ASN A 12 -32.93 14.46 -12.02
CA ASN A 12 -33.56 14.71 -13.32
C ASN A 12 -33.42 13.56 -14.34
N GLY A 13 -33.04 12.36 -13.90
CA GLY A 13 -32.89 11.18 -14.75
C GLY A 13 -34.21 10.50 -15.08
N THR A 14 -34.18 9.58 -16.05
CA THR A 14 -35.31 8.72 -16.42
C THR A 14 -35.75 7.83 -15.25
N ASN A 15 -34.80 7.35 -14.43
CA ASN A 15 -35.04 6.63 -13.19
C ASN A 15 -35.95 5.41 -13.35
N SER A 16 -35.77 4.64 -14.43
CA SER A 16 -36.50 3.38 -14.60
C SER A 16 -36.18 2.43 -13.44
N LYS A 17 -37.18 1.70 -12.93
CA LYS A 17 -37.02 0.82 -11.77
C LYS A 17 -35.84 -0.16 -11.91
N ASN A 18 -35.66 -0.71 -13.12
CA ASN A 18 -34.59 -1.67 -13.41
C ASN A 18 -33.21 -1.01 -13.43
N ASP A 19 -33.09 0.20 -13.99
CA ASP A 19 -31.82 0.92 -14.01
C ASP A 19 -31.43 1.39 -12.60
N VAL A 20 -32.41 1.84 -11.80
CA VAL A 20 -32.16 2.22 -10.40
C VAL A 20 -31.69 1.02 -9.58
N LYS A 21 -32.31 -0.16 -9.75
CA LYS A 21 -31.83 -1.40 -9.11
C LYS A 21 -30.41 -1.75 -9.55
N ALA A 22 -30.12 -1.67 -10.85
CA ALA A 22 -28.79 -1.95 -11.37
C ALA A 22 -27.74 -1.01 -10.75
N VAL A 23 -28.05 0.29 -10.62
CA VAL A 23 -27.19 1.26 -9.95
C VAL A 23 -27.02 0.94 -8.47
N GLN A 24 -28.10 0.71 -7.73
CA GLN A 24 -28.04 0.38 -6.29
C GLN A 24 -27.18 -0.87 -6.04
N GLN A 25 -27.41 -1.94 -6.79
CA GLN A 25 -26.63 -3.18 -6.69
C GLN A 25 -25.15 -2.92 -7.01
N PHE A 26 -24.87 -2.25 -8.12
CA PHE A 26 -23.49 -1.96 -8.52
C PHE A 26 -22.75 -1.11 -7.48
N LEU A 27 -23.40 -0.10 -6.92
CA LEU A 27 -22.83 0.74 -5.87
C LEU A 27 -22.52 -0.07 -4.61
N ASN A 28 -23.42 -0.97 -4.20
CA ASN A 28 -23.21 -1.88 -3.06
C ASN A 28 -22.02 -2.81 -3.30
N ASP A 29 -21.96 -3.47 -4.46
CA ASP A 29 -20.87 -4.38 -4.83
C ASP A 29 -19.50 -3.67 -4.85
N ASN A 30 -19.50 -2.35 -5.07
CA ASN A 30 -18.30 -1.51 -5.11
C ASN A 30 -18.15 -0.59 -3.89
N GLN A 31 -18.93 -0.80 -2.83
CA GLN A 31 -19.02 0.08 -1.67
C GLN A 31 -17.65 0.40 -1.05
N LYS A 32 -16.81 -0.62 -0.84
CA LYS A 32 -15.44 -0.44 -0.28
C LYS A 32 -14.54 0.42 -1.18
N ARG A 33 -14.71 0.31 -2.50
CA ARG A 33 -13.95 1.09 -3.49
C ARG A 33 -14.43 2.54 -3.51
N ILE A 34 -15.74 2.74 -3.48
CA ILE A 34 -16.39 4.06 -3.53
C ILE A 34 -16.31 4.79 -2.17
N GLY A 35 -16.20 4.07 -1.05
CA GLY A 35 -15.96 4.63 0.28
C GLY A 35 -17.18 5.25 0.96
N PHE A 36 -18.37 4.65 0.77
CA PHE A 36 -19.52 4.91 1.64
C PHE A 36 -19.73 3.71 2.58
N THR A 37 -20.26 3.90 3.78
CA THR A 37 -20.25 2.89 4.86
C THR A 37 -21.56 2.14 5.03
N ARG A 38 -22.66 2.62 4.44
CA ARG A 38 -23.99 2.00 4.55
C ARG A 38 -24.47 1.49 3.19
N LEU A 39 -24.82 0.20 3.12
CA LEU A 39 -25.42 -0.40 1.93
C LEU A 39 -26.75 0.31 1.58
N LEU A 40 -26.97 0.50 0.28
CA LEU A 40 -28.23 0.96 -0.27
C LEU A 40 -29.24 -0.19 -0.27
N VAL A 41 -30.51 0.14 -0.06
CA VAL A 41 -31.60 -0.79 -0.35
C VAL A 41 -31.73 -0.93 -1.86
N VAL A 42 -31.79 -2.15 -2.40
CA VAL A 42 -31.92 -2.43 -3.84
C VAL A 42 -33.40 -2.57 -4.22
N ASP A 43 -34.13 -1.48 -4.15
CA ASP A 43 -35.59 -1.43 -4.35
C ASP A 43 -36.00 -0.88 -5.72
N GLY A 44 -35.09 -0.23 -6.44
CA GLY A 44 -35.38 0.45 -7.69
C GLY A 44 -36.03 1.81 -7.53
N SER A 45 -35.97 2.42 -6.34
CA SER A 45 -36.59 3.70 -6.03
C SER A 45 -35.55 4.76 -5.65
N LEU A 46 -35.76 5.99 -6.11
CA LEU A 46 -35.06 7.17 -5.58
C LEU A 46 -35.93 7.96 -4.58
N GLY A 47 -37.14 7.47 -4.28
CA GLY A 47 -38.15 8.21 -3.53
C GLY A 47 -38.79 9.34 -4.34
N ARG A 48 -39.73 10.07 -3.71
CA ARG A 48 -40.44 11.22 -4.34
C ARG A 48 -39.52 12.41 -4.62
N SER A 49 -38.42 12.51 -3.87
CA SER A 49 -37.47 13.62 -3.93
C SER A 49 -36.05 13.07 -4.19
N PRO A 50 -35.65 12.88 -5.46
CA PRO A 50 -34.34 12.30 -5.79
C PRO A 50 -33.14 13.03 -5.18
N HIS A 51 -33.25 14.34 -4.93
CA HIS A 51 -32.19 15.13 -4.28
C HIS A 51 -31.91 14.70 -2.83
N LEU A 52 -32.85 14.05 -2.14
CA LEU A 52 -32.70 13.47 -0.79
C LEU A 52 -32.42 11.95 -0.82
N SER A 53 -32.28 11.36 -2.01
CA SER A 53 -32.08 9.93 -2.15
C SER A 53 -30.68 9.51 -1.70
N LYS A 54 -30.59 8.51 -0.83
CA LYS A 54 -29.31 7.87 -0.46
C LYS A 54 -28.57 7.31 -1.68
N THR A 55 -29.31 6.81 -2.67
CA THR A 55 -28.74 6.37 -3.94
C THR A 55 -28.08 7.54 -4.68
N VAL A 56 -28.75 8.69 -4.76
CA VAL A 56 -28.18 9.91 -5.38
C VAL A 56 -26.99 10.45 -4.60
N GLU A 57 -27.04 10.43 -3.27
CA GLU A 57 -25.89 10.78 -2.44
C GLU A 57 -24.68 9.85 -2.73
N ALA A 58 -24.92 8.55 -2.86
CA ALA A 58 -23.88 7.59 -3.22
C ALA A 58 -23.33 7.82 -4.64
N ILE A 59 -24.18 8.22 -5.60
CA ILE A 59 -23.73 8.65 -6.94
C ILE A 59 -22.82 9.88 -6.81
N LYS A 60 -23.20 10.90 -6.02
CA LYS A 60 -22.37 12.09 -5.79
C LYS A 60 -21.04 11.75 -5.13
N VAL A 61 -21.03 10.79 -4.19
CA VAL A 61 -19.78 10.27 -3.59
C VAL A 61 -18.91 9.62 -4.66
N CYS A 62 -19.48 8.78 -5.53
CA CYS A 62 -18.74 8.19 -6.67
C CYS A 62 -18.12 9.26 -7.55
N GLN A 63 -18.90 10.28 -7.88
CA GLN A 63 -18.48 11.38 -8.75
C GLN A 63 -17.33 12.19 -8.17
N ARG A 64 -17.40 12.54 -6.87
CA ARG A 64 -16.25 13.19 -6.20
C ARG A 64 -15.03 12.29 -6.20
N LYS A 65 -15.19 11.02 -5.84
CA LYS A 65 -14.06 10.15 -5.54
C LYS A 65 -13.40 9.55 -6.79
N LEU A 66 -14.20 9.15 -7.77
CA LEU A 66 -13.71 8.45 -8.96
C LEU A 66 -13.46 9.41 -10.12
N LEU A 67 -14.19 10.53 -10.17
CA LEU A 67 -14.09 11.50 -11.26
C LEU A 67 -13.52 12.86 -10.81
N TYR A 68 -13.18 13.02 -9.52
CA TYR A 68 -12.69 14.28 -8.95
C TYR A 68 -13.58 15.48 -9.26
N MET A 69 -14.90 15.25 -9.37
CA MET A 69 -15.86 16.30 -9.66
C MET A 69 -15.98 17.26 -8.48
N VAL A 70 -15.60 18.51 -8.70
CA VAL A 70 -15.74 19.60 -7.71
C VAL A 70 -17.22 19.86 -7.39
N LYS A 71 -18.11 19.74 -8.38
CA LYS A 71 -19.57 19.89 -8.24
C LYS A 71 -20.30 18.66 -8.79
N PRO A 72 -20.52 17.62 -7.97
CA PRO A 72 -21.23 16.40 -8.37
C PRO A 72 -22.71 16.65 -8.65
N ASP A 73 -23.17 16.24 -9.83
CA ASP A 73 -24.55 16.41 -10.27
C ASP A 73 -25.51 15.33 -9.74
N GLY A 74 -24.99 14.20 -9.26
CA GLY A 74 -25.79 13.08 -8.75
C GLY A 74 -26.57 12.32 -9.83
N ARG A 75 -26.10 12.35 -11.09
CA ARG A 75 -26.71 11.67 -12.24
C ARG A 75 -25.71 10.76 -12.99
N ILE A 76 -26.20 9.62 -13.43
CA ILE A 76 -25.50 8.67 -14.31
C ILE A 76 -26.26 8.59 -15.62
N ASP A 77 -25.73 9.22 -16.66
CA ASP A 77 -26.25 9.08 -18.02
C ASP A 77 -25.71 7.82 -18.70
N VAL A 78 -26.51 7.22 -19.57
CA VAL A 78 -26.11 6.09 -20.42
C VAL A 78 -24.89 6.51 -21.23
N ASN A 79 -23.85 5.69 -21.17
CA ASN A 79 -22.53 5.97 -21.76
C ASN A 79 -21.89 7.31 -21.32
N GLY A 80 -22.44 7.98 -20.30
CA GLY A 80 -21.91 9.22 -19.75
C GLY A 80 -20.62 9.01 -18.98
N ARG A 81 -20.02 10.13 -18.52
CA ARG A 81 -18.72 10.12 -17.84
C ARG A 81 -18.71 9.21 -16.61
N THR A 82 -19.73 9.32 -15.76
CA THR A 82 -19.89 8.48 -14.56
C THR A 82 -20.09 7.01 -14.93
N HIS A 83 -20.96 6.71 -15.89
CA HIS A 83 -21.23 5.34 -16.34
C HIS A 83 -19.99 4.64 -16.89
N ARG A 84 -19.24 5.32 -17.78
CA ARG A 84 -17.96 4.81 -18.32
C ARG A 84 -16.94 4.58 -17.22
N LYS A 85 -16.82 5.49 -16.25
CA LYS A 85 -15.87 5.33 -15.14
C LYS A 85 -16.20 4.12 -14.27
N LEU A 86 -17.48 3.91 -13.96
CA LEU A 86 -17.93 2.75 -13.18
C LEU A 86 -17.68 1.45 -13.95
N ASN A 87 -17.94 1.41 -15.25
CA ASN A 87 -17.70 0.23 -16.10
C ASN A 87 -16.23 -0.06 -16.38
N GLY A 88 -15.37 0.95 -16.28
CA GLY A 88 -13.91 0.79 -16.34
C GLY A 88 -13.27 0.34 -15.02
N LEU A 89 -14.05 0.07 -13.96
CA LEU A 89 -13.51 -0.51 -12.73
C LEU A 89 -13.22 -2.01 -12.95
N PRO A 90 -12.01 -2.52 -12.66
CA PRO A 90 -11.70 -3.92 -12.92
C PRO A 90 -12.53 -4.87 -12.06
N SER A 91 -13.06 -5.93 -12.66
CA SER A 91 -13.78 -6.99 -11.97
C SER A 91 -12.87 -7.80 -11.04
N TYR A 92 -13.37 -8.14 -9.85
CA TYR A 92 -12.64 -8.92 -8.83
C TYR A 92 -12.38 -10.39 -9.23
N SER A 93 -12.98 -10.87 -10.33
CA SER A 93 -12.90 -12.25 -10.79
C SER A 93 -11.88 -12.53 -11.91
N SER A 94 -11.05 -11.55 -12.29
CA SER A 94 -10.05 -11.73 -13.37
C SER A 94 -8.63 -12.03 -12.88
N VAL A 95 -8.40 -12.17 -11.57
CA VAL A 95 -7.05 -12.39 -11.02
C VAL A 95 -6.73 -13.89 -10.99
N LYS A 96 -6.69 -14.53 -12.16
CA LYS A 96 -5.89 -15.74 -12.40
C LYS A 96 -5.43 -15.76 -13.87
N ASN A 97 -4.10 -15.78 -14.02
CA ASN A 97 -3.31 -16.11 -15.20
C ASN A 97 -3.45 -15.21 -16.45
N ASP A 98 -2.77 -14.06 -16.45
CA ASP A 98 -2.23 -13.46 -17.69
C ASP A 98 -0.97 -12.60 -17.36
N PRO A 99 0.21 -12.85 -17.96
CA PRO A 99 1.46 -12.14 -17.66
C PRO A 99 1.53 -10.66 -18.08
N HIS A 100 0.49 -10.07 -18.67
CA HIS A 100 0.55 -8.71 -19.24
C HIS A 100 0.00 -7.55 -18.37
N ASP A 101 -0.40 -7.81 -17.11
CA ASP A 101 -1.07 -6.83 -16.23
C ASP A 101 -0.09 -6.00 -15.36
N ALA A 102 0.88 -5.33 -16.00
CA ALA A 102 1.66 -4.28 -15.35
C ALA A 102 0.81 -3.00 -15.20
N GLN A 103 0.95 -2.32 -14.06
CA GLN A 103 0.44 -0.96 -13.75
C GLN A 103 -1.04 -0.82 -13.29
N LYS A 104 -1.32 -1.21 -12.04
CA LYS A 104 -2.15 -0.37 -11.16
C LYS A 104 -1.31 0.22 -10.04
N LEU A 105 -1.11 1.54 -10.07
CA LEU A 105 -0.32 2.23 -9.06
C LEU A 105 -1.04 2.21 -7.70
N VAL A 106 -0.36 1.70 -6.67
CA VAL A 106 -0.76 1.63 -5.26
C VAL A 106 -0.24 2.91 -4.59
N THR A 107 -1.11 3.65 -3.93
CA THR A 107 -0.76 4.94 -3.26
C THR A 107 -0.67 4.81 -1.75
N LYS A 108 -1.18 3.71 -1.19
CA LYS A 108 -1.09 3.41 0.24
C LYS A 108 0.11 2.52 0.49
N VAL A 109 0.72 2.63 1.66
CA VAL A 109 1.83 1.77 2.09
C VAL A 109 1.35 0.78 3.15
N PRO A 110 0.43 -0.16 2.82
CA PRO A 110 -0.16 -1.06 3.81
C PRO A 110 0.89 -1.91 4.53
N TRP A 111 2.01 -2.18 3.87
CA TRP A 111 3.17 -2.87 4.46
C TRP A 111 3.79 -2.12 5.64
N MET A 112 3.68 -0.80 5.70
CA MET A 112 4.17 -0.03 6.84
C MET A 112 3.42 -0.34 8.13
N LYS A 113 2.11 -0.64 8.05
CA LYS A 113 1.35 -1.07 9.23
C LYS A 113 1.89 -2.39 9.78
N THR A 114 2.20 -3.33 8.89
CA THR A 114 2.79 -4.64 9.27
C THR A 114 4.19 -4.44 9.83
N ALA A 115 5.06 -3.69 9.16
CA ALA A 115 6.42 -3.42 9.63
C ALA A 115 6.44 -2.76 11.01
N LEU A 116 5.56 -1.76 11.24
CA LEU A 116 5.45 -1.08 12.53
C LEU A 116 4.98 -2.01 13.65
N GLY A 117 4.19 -3.04 13.32
CA GLY A 117 3.72 -4.04 14.27
C GLY A 117 4.83 -4.96 14.79
N GLU A 118 5.96 -5.05 14.09
CA GLU A 118 7.11 -5.88 14.48
C GLU A 118 8.13 -5.12 15.35
N ILE A 119 7.91 -3.83 15.67
CA ILE A 119 8.81 -3.08 16.54
C ILE A 119 8.97 -3.80 17.88
N GLY A 120 10.22 -4.04 18.29
CA GLY A 120 10.57 -4.72 19.53
C GLY A 120 10.94 -6.20 19.36
N GLN A 121 10.70 -6.80 18.19
CA GLN A 121 11.26 -8.13 17.88
C GLN A 121 12.79 -8.06 17.91
N LYS A 122 13.43 -9.00 18.59
CA LYS A 122 14.88 -9.00 18.83
C LYS A 122 15.46 -10.40 18.73
N GLU A 123 16.76 -10.47 18.47
CA GLU A 123 17.54 -11.70 18.59
C GLU A 123 17.45 -12.28 20.00
N VAL A 124 17.65 -13.58 20.11
CA VAL A 124 17.81 -14.26 21.40
C VAL A 124 19.24 -14.80 21.50
N SER A 125 19.85 -14.69 22.68
CA SER A 125 21.22 -15.17 22.88
C SER A 125 21.31 -16.69 22.76
N GLY A 126 22.34 -17.19 22.07
CA GLY A 126 22.64 -18.61 21.91
C GLY A 126 22.51 -19.07 20.45
N THR A 127 22.55 -20.38 20.21
CA THR A 127 22.61 -20.97 18.86
C THR A 127 21.25 -21.16 18.19
N LYS A 128 20.19 -20.53 18.71
CA LYS A 128 18.81 -20.69 18.21
C LYS A 128 18.23 -19.32 17.96
N ALA A 129 17.81 -19.07 16.72
CA ALA A 129 17.13 -17.83 16.41
C ALA A 129 15.75 -17.70 17.07
N SER A 130 15.31 -16.46 17.28
CA SER A 130 13.94 -16.13 17.66
C SER A 130 12.96 -16.76 16.66
N PRO A 131 11.85 -17.40 17.10
CA PRO A 131 10.86 -17.97 16.18
C PRO A 131 10.37 -16.97 15.12
N ARG A 132 10.24 -15.69 15.50
CA ARG A 132 9.85 -14.62 14.58
C ARG A 132 10.94 -14.34 13.54
N ILE A 133 12.22 -14.35 13.93
CA ILE A 133 13.33 -14.13 13.00
C ILE A 133 13.49 -15.33 12.05
N LEU A 134 13.21 -16.56 12.50
CA LEU A 134 13.14 -17.72 11.62
C LEU A 134 12.05 -17.59 10.53
N GLU A 135 10.91 -16.96 10.85
CA GLU A 135 9.91 -16.63 9.83
C GLU A 135 10.47 -15.64 8.80
N TYR A 136 11.28 -14.67 9.23
CA TYR A 136 11.95 -13.72 8.34
C TYR A 136 12.93 -14.45 7.41
N PHE A 137 13.75 -15.34 7.95
CA PHE A 137 14.67 -16.17 7.17
C PHE A 137 13.93 -16.98 6.12
N THR A 138 12.87 -17.67 6.53
CA THR A 138 11.98 -18.44 5.64
C THR A 138 11.42 -17.56 4.52
N ALA A 139 10.98 -16.34 4.84
CA ALA A 139 10.47 -15.40 3.85
C ALA A 139 11.51 -14.99 2.81
N SER A 140 12.77 -14.88 3.18
CA SER A 140 13.88 -14.59 2.26
C SER A 140 14.57 -15.81 1.65
N LYS A 141 14.15 -17.03 2.01
CA LYS A 141 14.86 -18.28 1.69
C LYS A 141 16.31 -18.32 2.21
N PHE A 142 16.58 -17.64 3.32
CA PHE A 142 17.87 -17.75 4.00
C PHE A 142 17.97 -19.11 4.69
N TRP A 143 19.13 -19.77 4.59
CA TRP A 143 19.35 -21.12 5.10
C TRP A 143 19.88 -21.16 6.55
N GLY A 144 20.21 -20.00 7.13
CA GLY A 144 20.72 -19.92 8.50
C GLY A 144 19.65 -20.23 9.55
N THR A 145 20.08 -20.85 10.65
CA THR A 145 19.25 -21.20 11.82
C THR A 145 19.61 -20.41 13.07
N ASP A 146 20.62 -19.55 12.96
CA ASP A 146 21.16 -18.70 14.00
C ASP A 146 20.95 -17.24 13.58
N ASP A 147 20.39 -16.43 14.49
CA ASP A 147 20.23 -14.99 14.31
C ASP A 147 21.33 -14.21 15.00
N SER A 148 22.19 -14.87 15.78
CA SER A 148 23.31 -14.25 16.48
C SER A 148 24.55 -14.15 15.59
N GLY A 149 25.27 -13.02 15.72
CA GLY A 149 26.55 -12.76 15.07
C GLY A 149 26.49 -11.78 13.89
N GLY A 150 27.52 -10.93 13.75
CA GLY A 150 27.65 -9.90 12.70
C GLY A 150 27.83 -10.39 11.27
N GLN A 151 27.53 -11.67 11.00
CA GLN A 151 27.45 -12.23 9.65
C GLN A 151 25.98 -12.43 9.20
N ASN A 152 25.03 -12.50 10.13
CA ASN A 152 23.64 -12.84 9.86
C ASN A 152 22.73 -11.60 9.85
N ALA A 153 23.10 -10.61 9.02
CA ALA A 153 22.31 -9.39 8.88
C ALA A 153 20.89 -9.69 8.33
N TRP A 154 19.89 -9.73 9.21
CA TRP A 154 18.51 -10.13 8.88
C TRP A 154 17.59 -8.97 8.45
N CYS A 155 18.16 -7.79 8.18
CA CYS A 155 17.43 -6.63 7.67
C CYS A 155 16.68 -6.92 6.35
N GLY A 156 17.34 -7.63 5.42
CA GLY A 156 16.74 -8.06 4.15
C GLY A 156 15.65 -9.11 4.35
N SER A 157 15.86 -10.05 5.27
CA SER A 157 14.87 -11.06 5.65
C SER A 157 13.60 -10.46 6.25
N PHE A 158 13.74 -9.46 7.12
CA PHE A 158 12.61 -8.70 7.65
C PHE A 158 11.82 -8.00 6.54
N ALA A 159 12.51 -7.27 5.64
CA ALA A 159 11.85 -6.62 4.51
C ALA A 159 11.12 -7.62 3.60
N ALA A 160 11.72 -8.79 3.35
CA ALA A 160 11.11 -9.86 2.57
C ALA A 160 9.81 -10.36 3.21
N TRP A 161 9.83 -10.61 4.52
CA TRP A 161 8.65 -11.05 5.26
C TRP A 161 7.54 -10.02 5.22
N VAL A 162 7.85 -8.74 5.49
CA VAL A 162 6.89 -7.64 5.44
C VAL A 162 6.20 -7.59 4.08
N PHE A 163 6.94 -7.62 2.98
CA PHE A 163 6.34 -7.57 1.64
C PHE A 163 5.51 -8.81 1.29
N LYS A 164 5.94 -10.01 1.71
CA LYS A 164 5.17 -11.24 1.50
C LYS A 164 3.80 -11.23 2.18
N GLN A 165 3.65 -10.57 3.35
CA GLN A 165 2.34 -10.40 3.99
C GLN A 165 1.33 -9.62 3.13
N HIS A 166 1.83 -8.85 2.16
CA HIS A 166 1.02 -8.04 1.24
C HIS A 166 1.01 -8.57 -0.19
N GLY A 167 1.48 -9.81 -0.40
CA GLY A 167 1.55 -10.43 -1.73
C GLY A 167 2.56 -9.75 -2.66
N ILE A 168 3.52 -9.00 -2.12
CA ILE A 168 4.57 -8.33 -2.89
C ILE A 168 5.80 -9.25 -2.92
N THR A 169 6.22 -9.63 -4.13
CA THR A 169 7.34 -10.55 -4.33
C THR A 169 8.68 -9.83 -4.07
N PRO A 170 9.50 -10.31 -3.10
CA PRO A 170 10.84 -9.77 -2.86
C PRO A 170 11.82 -10.08 -4.00
N VAL A 171 13.02 -9.48 -3.97
CA VAL A 171 14.14 -9.87 -4.84
C VAL A 171 14.56 -11.32 -4.59
N LYS A 172 15.21 -11.96 -5.57
CA LYS A 172 15.55 -13.39 -5.51
C LYS A 172 16.36 -13.76 -4.26
N GLU A 173 17.43 -13.02 -4.00
CA GLU A 173 18.33 -13.21 -2.87
C GLU A 173 18.05 -12.18 -1.76
N ALA A 174 16.78 -12.06 -1.36
CA ALA A 174 16.30 -10.99 -0.46
C ALA A 174 16.95 -10.94 0.92
N TYR A 175 17.65 -12.00 1.35
CA TYR A 175 18.44 -12.00 2.57
C TYR A 175 19.67 -11.08 2.48
N ARG A 176 20.12 -10.72 1.26
CA ARG A 176 21.23 -9.77 1.04
C ARG A 176 20.69 -8.36 0.85
N ALA A 177 21.01 -7.45 1.77
CA ALA A 177 20.54 -6.06 1.71
C ALA A 177 20.82 -5.34 0.38
N LYS A 178 22.00 -5.55 -0.23
CA LYS A 178 22.37 -4.90 -1.50
C LYS A 178 21.51 -5.33 -2.69
N GLU A 179 20.98 -6.55 -2.67
CA GLU A 179 20.16 -7.08 -3.77
C GLU A 179 18.83 -6.33 -3.90
N TRP A 180 18.36 -5.70 -2.83
CA TRP A 180 17.17 -4.84 -2.84
C TRP A 180 17.32 -3.62 -3.75
N LYS A 181 18.53 -3.29 -4.22
CA LYS A 181 18.69 -2.29 -5.29
C LYS A 181 17.98 -2.70 -6.59
N GLY A 182 17.73 -3.99 -6.81
CA GLY A 182 16.95 -4.51 -7.94
C GLY A 182 15.45 -4.64 -7.69
N PHE A 183 14.96 -4.22 -6.52
CA PHE A 183 13.55 -4.31 -6.16
C PHE A 183 12.73 -3.20 -6.82
N GLY A 184 11.66 -3.57 -7.51
CA GLY A 184 10.61 -2.64 -7.91
C GLY A 184 11.09 -1.49 -8.79
N LYS A 185 10.62 -0.28 -8.46
CA LYS A 185 11.00 0.98 -9.12
C LYS A 185 11.96 1.78 -8.25
N ASN A 186 12.90 2.47 -8.91
CA ASN A 186 13.79 3.42 -8.27
C ASN A 186 13.11 4.78 -8.16
N ILE A 187 13.30 5.46 -7.02
CA ILE A 187 12.85 6.83 -6.82
C ILE A 187 14.04 7.69 -6.40
N SER A 188 14.06 8.96 -6.83
CA SER A 188 15.16 9.89 -6.54
C SER A 188 15.08 10.46 -5.12
N GLU A 189 13.87 10.63 -4.59
CA GLU A 189 13.61 11.21 -3.28
C GLU A 189 12.97 10.19 -2.34
N PRO A 190 13.33 10.20 -1.04
CA PRO A 190 12.70 9.32 -0.07
C PRO A 190 11.22 9.69 0.14
N ILE A 191 10.37 8.69 0.19
CA ILE A 191 8.95 8.82 0.53
C ILE A 191 8.58 7.81 1.60
N HIS A 192 7.55 8.11 2.40
CA HIS A 192 7.07 7.19 3.42
C HIS A 192 6.73 5.82 2.81
N GLY A 193 7.30 4.76 3.40
CA GLY A 193 7.15 3.38 2.98
C GLY A 193 8.07 2.88 1.87
N ALA A 194 8.89 3.75 1.26
CA ALA A 194 9.98 3.29 0.41
C ALA A 194 11.00 2.48 1.21
N LEU A 195 11.71 1.57 0.54
CA LEU A 195 12.93 0.98 1.08
C LEU A 195 14.11 1.88 0.74
N GLY A 196 14.93 2.21 1.74
CA GLY A 196 16.28 2.72 1.54
C GLY A 196 17.28 1.56 1.56
N ILE A 197 18.29 1.61 0.69
CA ILE A 197 19.43 0.68 0.67
C ILE A 197 20.72 1.48 0.82
N LYS A 198 21.59 1.06 1.75
CA LYS A 198 22.94 1.62 1.92
C LYS A 198 24.02 0.55 1.89
N SER A 199 25.21 0.93 1.45
CA SER A 199 26.40 0.09 1.56
C SER A 199 27.17 0.38 2.85
N ARG A 200 27.88 -0.62 3.35
CA ARG A 200 28.79 -0.50 4.51
C ARG A 200 29.98 -1.44 4.35
N LYS A 201 31.03 -1.23 5.13
CA LYS A 201 32.14 -2.19 5.20
C LYS A 201 31.58 -3.53 5.69
N GLY A 202 31.82 -4.60 4.94
CA GLY A 202 31.31 -5.94 5.28
C GLY A 202 29.87 -6.26 4.83
N GLY A 203 29.14 -5.34 4.17
CA GLY A 203 27.78 -5.65 3.72
C GLY A 203 26.96 -4.46 3.24
N GLY A 204 25.64 -4.53 3.44
CA GLY A 204 24.72 -3.41 3.22
C GLY A 204 23.64 -3.41 4.31
N HIS A 205 22.76 -2.42 4.27
CA HIS A 205 21.57 -2.35 5.11
C HIS A 205 20.36 -1.94 4.27
N VAL A 206 19.18 -2.44 4.66
CA VAL A 206 17.91 -2.10 4.03
C VAL A 206 16.86 -1.84 5.11
N ALA A 207 16.13 -0.73 4.97
CA ALA A 207 15.12 -0.32 5.95
C ALA A 207 14.01 0.51 5.28
N PHE A 208 12.83 0.53 5.90
CA PHE A 208 11.69 1.30 5.42
C PHE A 208 11.75 2.76 5.89
N VAL A 209 11.53 3.70 4.98
CA VAL A 209 11.44 5.13 5.27
C VAL A 209 10.14 5.42 6.05
N VAL A 210 10.26 5.96 7.27
CA VAL A 210 9.12 6.36 8.10
C VAL A 210 8.83 7.84 7.97
N GLY A 211 9.86 8.67 7.94
CA GLY A 211 9.73 10.13 7.93
C GLY A 211 11.08 10.82 7.95
N LYS A 212 11.07 12.15 8.02
CA LYS A 212 12.28 12.97 8.10
C LYS A 212 12.34 13.81 9.37
N SER A 213 13.53 14.29 9.71
CA SER A 213 13.70 15.36 10.71
C SER A 213 13.10 16.68 10.21
N PRO A 214 12.76 17.62 11.12
CA PRO A 214 12.26 18.94 10.73
C PRO A 214 13.17 19.70 9.77
N ASP A 215 14.49 19.56 9.93
CA ASP A 215 15.51 20.16 9.06
C ASP A 215 15.77 19.38 7.76
N GLY A 216 15.11 18.23 7.56
CA GLY A 216 15.26 17.38 6.39
C GLY A 216 16.59 16.64 6.24
N ARG A 217 17.57 16.85 7.13
CA ARG A 217 18.92 16.26 7.03
C ARG A 217 18.98 14.79 7.43
N HIS A 218 17.94 14.28 8.10
CA HIS A 218 17.91 12.92 8.60
C HIS A 218 16.61 12.21 8.22
N LEU A 219 16.73 10.90 8.00
CA LEU A 219 15.60 9.99 7.85
C LEU A 219 15.42 9.13 9.09
N TYR A 220 14.17 8.85 9.41
CA TYR A 220 13.76 7.88 10.41
C TYR A 220 13.41 6.58 9.69
N MET A 221 14.14 5.52 9.99
CA MET A 221 14.18 4.30 9.21
C MET A 221 13.80 3.10 10.07
N LEU A 222 12.74 2.41 9.66
CA LEU A 222 12.24 1.20 10.29
C LEU A 222 12.90 -0.02 9.65
N GLY A 223 13.79 -0.68 10.38
CA GLY A 223 14.56 -1.80 9.86
C GLY A 223 14.65 -2.94 10.87
N GLY A 224 14.88 -4.14 10.35
CA GLY A 224 15.34 -5.28 11.13
C GLY A 224 16.85 -5.23 11.34
N ASN A 225 17.32 -5.96 12.34
CA ASN A 225 18.71 -6.01 12.80
C ASN A 225 19.37 -4.68 13.14
N GLN A 226 18.57 -3.65 13.44
CA GLN A 226 19.09 -2.37 13.91
C GLN A 226 19.29 -2.51 15.42
N SER A 227 20.54 -2.57 15.88
CA SER A 227 20.86 -2.90 17.28
C SER A 227 20.25 -4.25 17.70
N ASN A 228 20.36 -5.28 16.84
CA ASN A 228 19.86 -6.64 17.06
C ASN A 228 18.34 -6.73 17.29
N GLN A 229 17.58 -5.75 16.79
CA GLN A 229 16.12 -5.71 16.88
C GLN A 229 15.46 -5.01 15.69
N VAL A 230 14.14 -5.13 15.61
CA VAL A 230 13.29 -4.27 14.78
C VAL A 230 13.02 -2.98 15.56
N ASN A 231 13.45 -1.85 15.01
CA ASN A 231 13.20 -0.53 15.59
C ASN A 231 13.17 0.57 14.51
N ILE A 232 12.93 1.81 14.96
CA ILE A 232 13.11 3.01 14.14
C ILE A 232 14.41 3.68 14.57
N ALA A 233 15.36 3.75 13.65
CA ALA A 233 16.65 4.38 13.86
C ALA A 233 16.81 5.65 12.99
N LYS A 234 17.50 6.65 13.52
CA LYS A 234 17.78 7.91 12.82
C LYS A 234 19.10 7.83 12.06
N TYR A 235 19.07 8.14 10.76
CA TYR A 235 20.23 8.16 9.86
C TYR A 235 20.34 9.51 9.16
N SER A 236 21.57 9.95 8.82
CA SER A 236 21.73 11.03 7.82
C SER A 236 21.09 10.60 6.50
N ILE A 237 20.52 11.54 5.74
CA ILE A 237 19.97 11.25 4.41
C ILE A 237 21.07 10.81 3.42
N ASP A 238 22.30 11.30 3.60
CA ASP A 238 23.41 11.11 2.66
C ASP A 238 24.03 9.70 2.69
N VAL A 239 23.69 8.89 3.68
CA VAL A 239 24.23 7.52 3.79
C VAL A 239 23.51 6.52 2.89
N TRP A 240 22.39 6.92 2.26
CA TRP A 240 21.55 6.02 1.47
C TRP A 240 21.97 6.03 0.00
N ASP A 241 22.36 4.87 -0.51
CA ASP A 241 22.75 4.71 -1.92
C ASP A 241 21.54 4.82 -2.85
N LYS A 242 20.36 4.36 -2.40
CA LYS A 242 19.19 4.17 -3.25
C LYS A 242 17.88 4.09 -2.46
N PHE A 243 16.81 4.61 -3.05
CA PHE A 243 15.44 4.38 -2.61
C PHE A 243 14.63 3.64 -3.67
N VAL A 244 13.82 2.67 -3.21
CA VAL A 244 12.98 1.84 -4.08
C VAL A 244 11.59 1.64 -3.49
N VAL A 245 10.62 1.42 -4.36
CA VAL A 245 9.22 1.10 -4.03
C VAL A 245 8.75 -0.08 -4.86
N PRO A 246 7.69 -0.81 -4.47
CA PRO A 246 7.12 -1.85 -5.31
C PRO A 246 6.85 -1.34 -6.74
N SER A 247 7.01 -2.20 -7.77
CA SER A 247 6.90 -1.78 -9.18
C SER A 247 5.58 -1.09 -9.50
N ASN A 248 4.53 -1.45 -8.78
CA ASN A 248 3.20 -0.92 -8.92
C ASN A 248 2.91 0.20 -7.90
N TYR A 249 3.87 0.88 -7.30
CA TYR A 249 3.60 2.03 -6.43
C TYR A 249 3.47 3.33 -7.23
N ASP A 250 2.60 4.25 -6.79
CA ASP A 250 2.45 5.62 -7.34
C ASP A 250 3.35 6.61 -6.59
N GLU A 251 4.60 6.74 -7.04
CA GLU A 251 5.58 7.62 -6.41
C GLU A 251 5.16 9.11 -6.42
N THR A 252 4.36 9.54 -7.39
CA THR A 252 3.93 10.94 -7.55
C THR A 252 3.03 11.45 -6.42
N LYS A 253 2.47 10.52 -5.63
CA LYS A 253 1.61 10.81 -4.47
C LYS A 253 2.27 10.41 -3.16
N GLY A 254 3.53 9.97 -3.21
CA GLY A 254 4.34 9.75 -2.03
C GLY A 254 4.48 11.04 -1.24
N THR A 255 4.39 10.94 0.09
CA THR A 255 4.70 12.04 0.99
C THR A 255 5.75 11.57 1.98
N LEU A 256 6.58 12.50 2.47
CA LEU A 256 7.54 12.22 3.53
C LEU A 256 7.23 13.12 4.73
N PRO A 257 6.52 12.60 5.75
CA PRO A 257 6.13 13.40 6.90
C PRO A 257 7.34 13.72 7.80
N VAL A 258 7.23 14.82 8.55
CA VAL A 258 8.14 15.06 9.69
C VAL A 258 7.80 14.05 10.78
N TYR A 259 8.80 13.31 11.24
CA TYR A 259 8.65 12.34 12.31
C TYR A 259 9.00 12.98 13.66
N THR A 260 8.07 12.90 14.61
CA THR A 260 8.15 13.61 15.91
C THR A 260 8.12 12.68 17.13
N LYS A 261 8.09 11.36 16.92
CA LYS A 261 8.06 10.37 18.01
C LYS A 261 9.47 9.92 18.39
N GLY A 262 9.60 9.19 19.50
CA GLY A 262 10.89 8.64 19.96
C GLY A 262 11.50 7.66 18.95
N SER A 263 12.82 7.72 18.78
CA SER A 263 13.61 6.84 17.93
C SER A 263 14.93 6.47 18.61
N VAL A 264 15.54 5.35 18.24
CA VAL A 264 16.93 5.08 18.61
C VAL A 264 17.89 5.79 17.65
N LEU A 265 19.12 6.05 18.09
CA LEU A 265 20.19 6.43 17.15
C LEU A 265 20.61 5.19 16.35
N ALA A 266 21.05 5.39 15.11
CA ALA A 266 21.68 4.31 14.35
C ALA A 266 22.88 3.75 15.14
N GLY A 267 22.76 2.51 15.61
CA GLY A 267 23.81 1.78 16.31
C GLY A 267 24.65 0.94 15.35
N THR A 268 25.44 0.01 15.92
CA THR A 268 26.04 -1.07 15.13
C THR A 268 24.91 -1.96 14.63
N GLU A 269 24.63 -1.94 13.33
CA GLU A 269 23.84 -3.01 12.73
C GLU A 269 24.82 -4.18 12.53
N SER A 270 24.51 -5.35 13.06
CA SER A 270 25.37 -6.54 12.94
C SER A 270 25.19 -7.14 11.55
#